data_AF-A0A1L9BV57-F1
#
_entry.id   AF-A0A1L9BV57-F1
#
_cell.length_a   1.000
_cell.length_b   1.000
_cell.length_c   1.000
_cell.angle_alpha   90.00
_cell.angle_beta   90.00
_cell.angle_gamma   90.00
#
_symmetry.space_group_name_H-M   'P 1'
#
loop_
_entity.id
_entity.type
_entity.pdbx_description
1 polymer ?
#
loop_
_entity_poly.entity_id
_entity_poly.type
_entity_poly.pdbx_seq_one_letter_code
_entity_poly.pdbx_strand_id
1 'polypeptide(L)'
;MAQLTGIIDAKHDGATYRLTLGMSGLARLQEEYGKGLEPLIAMAEEGEAPDFAVLLRVTQVALERFHPDADPYLADDLLAADVGIAVEVMNAAFAGLQAATPGKAGGATASGKATAPRGKAKPGKRG
;
A
#
# COMPACT_ATOMS: atom_id res chain seq x y z
N MET A 1 3.92 -19.87 -8.62
CA MET A 1 3.51 -19.37 -7.28
C MET A 1 3.14 -17.91 -7.46
N ALA A 2 1.85 -17.56 -7.43
CA ALA A 2 1.44 -16.16 -7.55
C ALA A 2 1.88 -15.41 -6.28
N GLN A 3 2.65 -14.33 -6.43
CA GLN A 3 2.85 -13.40 -5.30
C GLN A 3 1.48 -12.81 -4.97
N LEU A 4 0.92 -13.12 -3.80
CA LEU A 4 -0.15 -12.34 -3.21
C LEU A 4 0.46 -10.96 -2.91
N THR A 5 0.30 -10.03 -3.84
CA THR A 5 0.57 -8.61 -3.62
C THR A 5 -0.44 -8.09 -2.59
N GLY A 6 -0.03 -7.12 -1.76
CA GLY A 6 -0.94 -6.53 -0.78
C GLY A 6 -1.00 -7.22 0.59
N ILE A 7 0.00 -8.04 0.96
CA ILE A 7 0.17 -8.56 2.32
C ILE A 7 1.13 -7.66 3.09
N ILE A 8 0.72 -7.22 4.27
CA ILE A 8 1.52 -6.46 5.23
C ILE A 8 1.67 -7.29 6.51
N ASP A 9 2.87 -7.25 7.11
CA ASP A 9 3.15 -7.87 8.40
C ASP A 9 3.17 -6.79 9.47
N ALA A 10 2.19 -6.80 10.37
CA ALA A 10 2.19 -5.93 11.55
C ALA A 10 2.68 -6.70 12.78
N LYS A 11 3.36 -6.02 13.70
CA LYS A 11 3.84 -6.61 14.95
C LYS A 11 3.12 -6.01 16.14
N HIS A 12 2.57 -6.86 16.99
CA HIS A 12 1.94 -6.45 18.24
C HIS A 12 2.15 -7.54 19.30
N ASP A 13 2.49 -7.12 20.53
CA ASP A 13 2.76 -8.00 21.68
C ASP A 13 3.68 -9.20 21.38
N GLY A 14 4.76 -8.96 20.63
CA GLY A 14 5.73 -10.00 20.25
C GLY A 14 5.25 -11.01 19.20
N ALA A 15 4.00 -10.89 18.73
CA ALA A 15 3.46 -11.68 17.63
C ALA A 15 3.51 -10.91 16.30
N THR A 16 3.56 -11.65 15.18
CA THR A 16 3.45 -11.07 13.83
C THR A 16 2.11 -11.44 13.22
N TYR A 17 1.33 -10.43 12.89
CA TYR A 17 0.02 -10.55 12.27
C TYR A 17 0.12 -10.19 10.79
N ARG A 18 -0.28 -11.13 9.94
CA ARG A 18 -0.46 -10.89 8.50
C ARG A 18 -1.80 -10.22 8.23
N LEU A 19 -1.78 -9.08 7.55
CA LEU A 19 -2.95 -8.35 7.07
C LEU A 19 -2.96 -8.34 5.55
N THR A 20 -4.14 -8.46 4.95
CA THR A 20 -4.30 -8.20 3.52
C THR A 20 -5.70 -7.80 3.19
N LEU A 21 -5.82 -6.80 2.32
CA LEU A 21 -7.11 -6.37 1.82
C LEU A 21 -7.30 -6.88 0.38
N GLY A 22 -7.95 -8.03 0.27
CA GLY A 22 -8.32 -8.62 -1.02
C GLY A 22 -9.61 -8.05 -1.61
N MET A 23 -9.98 -8.52 -2.80
CA MET A 23 -11.20 -8.07 -3.50
C MET A 23 -12.49 -8.25 -2.69
N SER A 24 -12.59 -9.29 -1.84
CA SER A 24 -13.73 -9.48 -0.95
C SER A 24 -13.82 -8.41 0.13
N GLY A 25 -12.67 -7.96 0.66
CA GLY A 25 -12.62 -6.87 1.62
C GLY A 25 -12.96 -5.54 0.98
N LEU A 26 -12.41 -5.26 -0.21
CA LEU A 26 -12.75 -4.06 -0.99
C LEU A 26 -14.24 -4.01 -1.35
N ALA A 27 -14.84 -5.13 -1.74
CA ALA A 27 -16.28 -5.18 -2.05
C ALA A 27 -17.15 -4.84 -0.82
N ARG A 28 -16.80 -5.36 0.36
CA ARG A 28 -17.50 -5.01 1.61
C ARG A 28 -17.34 -3.54 1.97
N LEU A 29 -16.13 -3.01 1.85
CA LEU A 29 -15.90 -1.58 2.07
C LEU A 29 -16.68 -0.72 1.06
N GLN A 30 -16.87 -1.17 -0.18
CA GLN A 30 -17.72 -0.50 -1.18
C GLN A 30 -19.21 -0.57 -0.84
N GLU A 31 -19.67 -1.64 -0.20
CA GLU A 31 -21.04 -1.74 0.31
C GLU A 31 -21.28 -0.76 1.46
N GLU A 32 -20.28 -0.57 2.33
CA GLU A 32 -20.36 0.31 3.51
C GLU A 32 -20.18 1.79 3.18
N TYR A 33 -19.19 2.14 2.35
CA TYR A 33 -18.80 3.52 2.07
C TYR A 33 -19.16 3.99 0.65
N GLY A 34 -19.81 3.14 -0.14
CA GLY A 34 -20.16 3.40 -1.53
C GLY A 34 -19.02 3.09 -2.51
N LYS A 35 -19.39 3.06 -3.81
CA LYS A 35 -18.47 2.67 -4.90
C LYS A 35 -17.22 3.54 -5.01
N GLY A 36 -17.33 4.80 -4.58
CA GLY A 36 -16.24 5.78 -4.63
C GLY A 36 -15.18 5.58 -3.56
N LEU A 37 -15.47 4.83 -2.47
CA LEU A 37 -14.57 4.67 -1.33
C LEU A 37 -14.01 6.02 -0.83
N GLU A 38 -14.81 7.09 -0.91
CA GLU A 38 -14.38 8.46 -0.63
C GLU A 38 -13.68 8.61 0.74
N PRO A 39 -14.16 7.98 1.83
CA PRO A 39 -13.48 8.07 3.12
C PRO A 39 -12.09 7.42 3.14
N LEU A 40 -11.87 6.39 2.32
CA LEU A 40 -10.57 5.71 2.20
C LEU A 40 -9.59 6.50 1.34
N ILE A 41 -10.10 7.24 0.35
CA ILE A 41 -9.29 8.12 -0.48
C ILE A 41 -8.85 9.34 0.34
N ALA A 42 -9.76 9.92 1.14
CA ALA A 42 -9.46 11.03 2.03
C ALA A 42 -8.36 10.67 3.06
N MET A 43 -8.30 9.41 3.53
CA MET A 43 -7.21 8.94 4.39
C MET A 43 -5.82 8.99 3.74
N ALA A 44 -5.73 8.97 2.41
CA ALA A 44 -4.47 9.06 1.69
C ALA A 44 -4.07 10.52 1.38
N GLU A 45 -4.96 11.49 1.61
CA GLU A 45 -4.69 12.91 1.36
C GLU A 45 -4.05 13.56 2.60
N GLU A 46 -2.89 14.22 2.41
CA GLU A 46 -2.20 14.93 3.49
C GLU A 46 -3.00 16.17 3.94
N GLY A 47 -3.40 16.19 5.21
CA GLY A 47 -3.92 17.39 5.88
C GLY A 47 -5.33 17.27 6.45
N GLU A 48 -6.07 16.21 6.14
CA GLU A 48 -7.35 15.90 6.76
C GLU A 48 -7.17 14.87 7.88
N ALA A 49 -7.88 15.04 9.00
CA ALA A 49 -7.84 14.06 10.07
C ALA A 49 -8.52 12.77 9.58
N PRO A 50 -7.83 11.62 9.64
CA PRO A 50 -8.40 10.38 9.13
C PRO A 50 -9.63 9.98 9.94
N ASP A 51 -10.63 9.41 9.26
CA ASP A 51 -11.78 8.84 9.95
C ASP A 51 -11.35 7.57 10.70
N PHE A 52 -11.35 7.65 12.04
CA PHE A 52 -10.96 6.54 12.91
C PHE A 52 -11.86 5.31 12.75
N ALA A 53 -13.14 5.49 12.41
CA ALA A 53 -14.03 4.36 12.15
C ALA A 53 -13.60 3.62 10.87
N VAL A 54 -13.15 4.36 9.86
CA VAL A 54 -12.65 3.79 8.60
C VAL A 54 -11.32 3.08 8.83
N LEU A 55 -10.38 3.70 9.56
CA LEU A 55 -9.10 3.08 9.95
C LEU A 55 -9.33 1.73 10.63
N LEU A 56 -10.18 1.71 11.66
CA LEU A 56 -10.52 0.50 12.40
C LEU A 56 -11.14 -0.55 11.49
N ARG A 57 -12.09 -0.15 10.65
CA ARG A 57 -12.79 -1.07 9.76
C ARG A 57 -11.88 -1.72 8.73
N VAL A 58 -10.96 -0.95 8.14
CA VAL A 58 -9.96 -1.46 7.19
C VAL A 58 -9.09 -2.54 7.85
N THR A 59 -8.56 -2.24 9.03
CA THR A 59 -7.69 -3.17 9.77
C THR A 59 -8.43 -4.45 10.13
N GLN A 60 -9.68 -4.35 10.60
CA GLN A 60 -10.53 -5.52 10.87
C GLN A 60 -10.70 -6.39 9.63
N VAL A 61 -11.17 -5.82 8.52
CA VAL A 61 -11.42 -6.56 7.27
C VAL A 61 -10.12 -7.20 6.75
N ALA A 62 -8.98 -6.54 6.92
CA ALA A 62 -7.69 -7.05 6.48
C ALA A 62 -7.15 -8.21 7.34
N LEU A 63 -7.53 -8.28 8.62
CA LEU A 63 -7.17 -9.37 9.54
C LEU A 63 -7.96 -10.64 9.26
N GLU A 64 -9.25 -10.52 8.93
CA GLU A 64 -10.19 -11.64 8.81
C GLU A 64 -9.68 -12.78 7.91
N ARG A 65 -8.90 -12.47 6.87
CA ARG A 65 -8.40 -13.49 5.93
C ARG A 65 -7.45 -14.49 6.57
N PHE A 66 -6.56 -14.01 7.45
CA PHE A 66 -5.51 -14.84 8.05
C PHE A 66 -5.78 -15.15 9.52
N HIS A 67 -6.59 -14.34 10.19
CA HIS A 67 -6.90 -14.44 11.61
C HIS A 67 -8.42 -14.30 11.83
N PRO A 68 -9.26 -15.23 11.31
CA PRO A 68 -10.71 -15.15 11.47
C PRO A 68 -11.16 -15.30 12.93
N ASP A 69 -10.34 -15.96 13.75
CA ASP A 69 -10.59 -16.19 15.18
C ASP A 69 -9.84 -15.19 16.08
N ALA A 70 -9.33 -14.10 15.51
CA ALA A 70 -8.63 -13.07 16.28
C ALA A 70 -9.54 -12.42 17.33
N ASP A 71 -8.92 -11.90 18.39
CA ASP A 71 -9.61 -11.09 19.38
C ASP A 71 -10.31 -9.88 18.70
N PRO A 72 -11.58 -9.57 19.06
CA PRO A 72 -12.32 -8.45 18.47
C PRO A 72 -11.64 -7.08 18.62
N TYR A 73 -10.79 -6.91 19.63
CA TYR A 73 -10.03 -5.69 19.92
C TYR A 73 -8.64 -5.67 19.28
N LEU A 74 -8.19 -6.76 18.66
CA LEU A 74 -6.85 -6.83 18.04
C LEU A 74 -6.62 -5.72 17.00
N ALA A 75 -7.65 -5.36 16.23
CA ALA A 75 -7.55 -4.29 15.25
C ALA A 75 -7.34 -2.91 15.91
N ASP A 76 -7.96 -2.68 17.07
CA ASP A 76 -7.77 -1.47 17.88
C ASP A 76 -6.37 -1.46 18.49
N ASP A 77 -5.93 -2.58 19.07
CA ASP A 77 -4.60 -2.74 19.67
C ASP A 77 -3.47 -2.52 18.65
N LEU A 78 -3.66 -2.99 17.41
CA LEU A 78 -2.73 -2.76 16.30
C LEU A 78 -2.67 -1.28 15.91
N LEU A 79 -3.81 -0.62 15.81
CA LEU A 79 -3.87 0.81 15.46
C LEU A 79 -3.37 1.71 16.59
N ALA A 80 -3.61 1.34 17.84
CA ALA A 80 -3.06 2.01 19.01
C ALA A 80 -1.53 1.92 19.06
N ALA A 81 -0.97 0.81 18.59
CA ALA A 81 0.48 0.65 18.44
C ALA A 81 1.02 1.43 17.23
N ASP A 82 0.34 1.36 16.09
CA ASP A 82 0.71 2.05 14.85
C ASP A 82 -0.50 2.29 13.93
N VAL A 83 -0.97 3.55 13.91
CA VAL A 83 -2.09 3.99 13.06
C VAL A 83 -1.73 3.88 11.56
N GLY A 84 -0.43 3.90 11.21
CA GLY A 84 0.06 3.81 9.84
C GLY A 84 -0.26 2.47 9.16
N ILE A 85 -0.49 1.40 9.93
CA ILE A 85 -0.79 0.06 9.41
C ILE A 85 -2.00 0.08 8.46
N ALA A 86 -3.07 0.79 8.81
CA ALA A 86 -4.26 0.85 7.95
C ALA A 86 -3.97 1.54 6.62
N VAL A 87 -3.15 2.60 6.62
CA VAL A 87 -2.73 3.31 5.41
C VAL A 87 -1.84 2.40 4.56
N GLU A 88 -0.90 1.69 5.16
CA GLU A 88 -0.03 0.74 4.47
C GLU A 88 -0.82 -0.40 3.82
N VAL A 89 -1.77 -1.00 4.55
CA VAL A 89 -2.65 -2.06 4.02
C VAL A 89 -3.44 -1.54 2.82
N MET A 90 -3.96 -0.32 2.90
CA MET A 90 -4.71 0.30 1.81
C MET A 90 -3.85 0.55 0.58
N ASN A 91 -2.68 1.14 0.77
CA ASN A 91 -1.72 1.38 -0.30
C ASN A 91 -1.28 0.07 -0.95
N ALA A 92 -1.06 -0.98 -0.17
CA ALA A 92 -0.66 -2.30 -0.67
C ALA A 92 -1.78 -2.96 -1.50
N ALA A 93 -3.04 -2.77 -1.11
CA ALA A 93 -4.19 -3.25 -1.87
C ALA A 93 -4.33 -2.55 -3.23
N PHE A 94 -4.22 -1.22 -3.26
CA PHE A 94 -4.31 -0.46 -4.50
C PHE A 94 -3.09 -0.65 -5.41
N ALA A 95 -1.89 -0.80 -4.86
CA ALA A 95 -0.70 -1.16 -5.63
C ALA A 95 -0.87 -2.54 -6.30
N GLY A 96 -1.45 -3.51 -5.57
CA GLY A 96 -1.80 -4.82 -6.12
C GLY A 96 -2.78 -4.74 -7.29
N LEU A 97 -3.79 -3.86 -7.19
CA LEU A 97 -4.77 -3.64 -8.25
C LEU A 97 -4.16 -3.00 -9.51
N GLN A 98 -3.25 -2.03 -9.33
CA GLN A 98 -2.54 -1.39 -10.42
C GLN A 98 -1.59 -2.37 -11.13
N ALA A 99 -0.92 -3.24 -10.37
CA ALA A 99 -0.08 -4.31 -10.93
C ALA A 99 -0.90 -5.39 -11.67
N ALA A 100 -2.14 -5.62 -11.27
CA ALA A 100 -3.06 -6.57 -11.91
C ALA A 100 -3.71 -6.04 -13.20
N THR A 101 -3.58 -4.74 -13.51
CA THR A 101 -4.13 -4.12 -14.72
C THR A 101 -3.01 -3.98 -15.77
N PRO A 102 -2.92 -4.87 -16.79
CA PRO A 102 -1.93 -4.73 -17.85
C PRO A 102 -2.36 -3.58 -18.77
N GLY A 103 -1.92 -2.36 -18.48
CA GLY A 103 -2.06 -1.24 -19.42
C GLY A 103 -2.39 0.13 -18.83
N LYS A 104 -1.66 0.61 -17.82
CA LYS A 104 -1.49 2.07 -17.64
C LYS A 104 -0.24 2.41 -16.81
N ALA A 105 0.93 1.95 -17.27
CA ALA A 105 2.19 2.54 -16.86
C ALA A 105 2.35 3.90 -17.58
N GLY A 106 1.66 4.91 -17.05
CA GLY A 106 1.85 6.30 -17.45
C GLY A 106 3.08 6.87 -16.76
N GLY A 107 4.21 6.88 -17.48
CA GLY A 107 5.16 8.00 -17.44
C GLY A 107 5.94 8.27 -16.15
N ALA A 108 6.67 7.29 -15.62
CA ALA A 108 7.92 7.63 -14.94
C ALA A 108 8.98 7.84 -16.03
N THR A 109 9.15 9.10 -16.45
CA THR A 109 10.20 9.49 -17.39
C THR A 109 11.55 9.02 -16.89
N ALA A 110 12.16 8.15 -17.67
CA ALA A 110 13.58 7.87 -17.65
C ALA A 110 14.35 9.19 -17.80
N SER A 111 15.00 9.63 -16.72
CA SER A 111 16.22 10.42 -16.87
C SER A 111 17.39 9.50 -16.53
N GLY A 112 17.76 8.70 -17.52
CA GLY A 112 18.95 7.89 -17.49
C GLY A 112 20.17 8.78 -17.43
N LYS A 113 20.81 8.87 -16.26
CA LYS A 113 22.19 9.34 -16.18
C LYS A 113 23.10 8.18 -16.56
N ALA A 114 23.19 7.94 -17.87
CA ALA A 114 24.19 7.05 -18.45
C ALA A 114 25.58 7.60 -18.11
N THR A 115 26.27 6.94 -17.20
CA THR A 115 27.72 7.02 -17.04
C THR A 115 28.37 6.56 -18.34
N ALA A 116 28.92 7.50 -19.11
CA ALA A 116 29.76 7.19 -20.26
C ALA A 116 31.22 7.00 -19.81
N PRO A 117 31.84 5.82 -19.99
CA PRO A 117 33.28 5.71 -20.02
C PRO A 117 33.72 5.72 -21.49
N ARG A 118 34.57 6.66 -21.89
CA ARG A 118 35.54 6.44 -22.97
C ARG A 118 36.53 7.60 -23.08
N GLY A 119 37.71 7.36 -22.53
CA GLY A 119 38.90 8.01 -23.04
C GLY A 119 39.12 7.63 -24.51
N LYS A 120 39.55 8.61 -25.31
CA LYS A 120 40.53 8.43 -26.39
C LYS A 120 41.06 9.80 -26.81
N ALA A 121 42.37 9.89 -26.79
CA ALA A 121 43.21 10.99 -27.25
C ALA A 121 42.95 11.38 -28.72
N LYS A 122 43.25 12.63 -29.07
CA LYS A 122 44.09 12.97 -30.24
C LYS A 122 44.57 14.44 -30.24
N PRO A 123 45.62 14.76 -31.03
CA PRO A 123 46.56 15.86 -30.83
C PRO A 123 46.26 17.12 -31.65
N GLY A 124 46.88 18.23 -31.24
CA GLY A 124 47.63 19.10 -32.16
C GLY A 124 46.94 20.32 -32.79
N LYS A 125 47.58 21.47 -32.53
CA LYS A 125 47.83 22.62 -33.42
C LYS A 125 46.71 23.69 -33.57
N ARG A 126 46.97 24.89 -33.03
CA ARG A 126 47.32 26.14 -33.76
C ARG A 126 47.25 27.35 -32.81
N GLY A 127 48.26 28.22 -32.91
CA GLY A 127 48.44 29.45 -32.15
C GLY A 127 49.91 29.83 -32.23
#